data_AF-A0A842XID2-F1
#
_entry.id   AF-A0A842XID2-F1
#
_cell.length_a   1.000
_cell.length_b   1.000
_cell.length_c   1.000
_cell.angle_alpha   90.00
_cell.angle_beta   90.00
_cell.angle_gamma   90.00
#
_symmetry.space_group_name_H-M   'P 1'
#
loop_
_entity.id
_entity.type
_entity.pdbx_description
1 polymer ?
#
loop_
_entity_poly.entity_id
_entity_poly.type
_entity_poly.pdbx_seq_one_letter_code
_entity_poly.pdbx_strand_id
1 'polypeptide(L)'
;MVTAVGVDPGTKSMDLFGFDDETGEVIIDLALPRIEVTKDPQIVLDAIREINRDIDAIIGPSGYGLPMVKASEVTDGEINAATFITKADAERRLNIVGLRELMFLMKKSSLNIWFSPGVIHLPTVPEHRKINKIDMGTADKVFTAVSGIKDQAERYNIEYSGTSFIILEIGFGYTAALGVVKGKIVDGVGGTMGGAGYMGMGALDGELAYALANTLSDFSKLMLFKGGAVSISQIDPHKVSIEEFVSIAQDVEPVKLAYTAMLESIIKDTYLLLSSVRRPKELLLSGRFARIDPFVQDVTSLLQDHLGELGINAEIRTLKRTGGTVKEAAEGAAIIANGIAGGKYESLIENMELRKSSGGVFSHIYLDTEVGERIEQTFAR
;
A
#
# COMPACT_ATOMS: atom_id res chain seq x y z
N MET A 1 25.83 -13.07 -2.05
CA MET A 1 24.76 -13.75 -1.30
C MET A 1 24.15 -12.76 -0.35
N VAL A 2 22.88 -12.46 -0.53
CA VAL A 2 22.06 -11.61 0.35
C VAL A 2 20.77 -12.35 0.67
N THR A 3 20.54 -12.62 1.95
CA THR A 3 19.30 -13.14 2.51
C THR A 3 18.43 -11.98 2.96
N ALA A 4 17.26 -11.84 2.34
CA ALA A 4 16.39 -10.67 2.53
C ALA A 4 15.00 -11.09 2.97
N VAL A 5 14.40 -10.32 3.89
CA VAL A 5 13.01 -10.52 4.34
C VAL A 5 12.22 -9.22 4.24
N GLY A 6 10.98 -9.31 3.80
CA GLY A 6 10.02 -8.22 3.74
C GLY A 6 8.78 -8.54 4.57
N VAL A 7 8.22 -7.51 5.21
CA VAL A 7 7.00 -7.60 6.01
C VAL A 7 5.97 -6.58 5.50
N ASP A 8 4.84 -7.08 5.01
CA ASP A 8 3.78 -6.27 4.40
C ASP A 8 2.50 -6.19 5.29
N PRO A 9 2.13 -4.99 5.77
CA PRO A 9 1.03 -4.78 6.71
C PRO A 9 -0.34 -4.64 6.02
N GLY A 10 -0.87 -5.76 5.50
CA GLY A 10 -2.21 -5.79 4.92
C GLY A 10 -3.36 -5.60 5.92
N THR A 11 -4.53 -5.22 5.39
CA THR A 11 -5.76 -5.07 6.20
C THR A 11 -6.23 -6.38 6.83
N LYS A 12 -6.11 -7.50 6.11
CA LYS A 12 -6.59 -8.84 6.53
C LYS A 12 -5.47 -9.74 7.06
N SER A 13 -4.22 -9.52 6.64
CA SER A 13 -3.05 -10.30 7.03
C SER A 13 -1.78 -9.46 7.05
N MET A 14 -0.82 -9.84 7.90
CA MET A 14 0.58 -9.41 7.84
C MET A 14 1.38 -10.49 7.12
N ASP A 15 1.98 -10.15 5.99
CA ASP A 15 2.60 -11.13 5.11
C ASP A 15 4.12 -11.01 5.21
N LEU A 16 4.81 -12.14 5.44
CA LEU A 16 6.26 -12.25 5.51
C LEU A 16 6.74 -13.04 4.30
N PHE A 17 7.65 -12.43 3.54
CA PHE A 17 8.31 -13.08 2.42
C PHE A 17 9.82 -12.92 2.55
N GLY A 18 10.58 -13.95 2.23
CA GLY A 18 12.02 -13.84 2.19
C GLY A 18 12.66 -14.82 1.23
N PHE A 19 13.82 -14.45 0.74
CA PHE A 19 14.57 -15.26 -0.20
C PHE A 19 16.07 -15.06 -0.06
N ASP A 20 16.81 -16.06 -0.54
CA ASP A 20 18.26 -15.98 -0.80
C ASP A 20 18.49 -15.59 -2.27
N ASP A 21 19.26 -14.54 -2.51
CA ASP A 21 19.33 -13.95 -3.85
C ASP A 21 20.22 -14.69 -4.85
N GLU A 22 21.12 -15.54 -4.36
CA GLU A 22 22.04 -16.35 -5.15
C GLU A 22 21.38 -17.65 -5.59
N THR A 23 20.72 -18.35 -4.66
CA THR A 23 20.05 -19.63 -4.89
C THR A 23 18.62 -19.46 -5.41
N GLY A 24 17.97 -18.33 -5.11
CA GLY A 24 16.55 -18.12 -5.36
C GLY A 24 15.63 -18.88 -4.40
N GLU A 25 16.19 -19.51 -3.35
CA GLU A 25 15.42 -20.24 -2.34
C GLU A 25 14.48 -19.29 -1.58
N VAL A 26 13.19 -19.65 -1.51
CA VAL A 26 12.22 -18.97 -0.64
C VAL A 26 12.39 -19.48 0.78
N ILE A 27 12.85 -18.62 1.69
CA ILE A 27 13.13 -18.98 3.09
C ILE A 27 11.92 -18.80 4.01
N ILE A 28 10.97 -17.94 3.62
CA ILE A 28 9.70 -17.73 4.30
C ILE A 28 8.64 -17.24 3.30
N ASP A 29 7.44 -17.80 3.37
CA ASP A 29 6.23 -17.39 2.63
C ASP A 29 5.03 -17.62 3.58
N LEU A 30 4.77 -16.65 4.45
CA LEU A 30 3.86 -16.79 5.58
C LEU A 30 2.88 -15.61 5.65
N ALA A 31 1.58 -15.89 5.71
CA ALA A 31 0.54 -14.88 5.91
C ALA A 31 -0.09 -15.04 7.31
N LEU A 32 0.22 -14.13 8.23
CA LEU A 32 -0.31 -14.13 9.59
C LEU A 32 -1.63 -13.36 9.65
N PRO A 33 -2.70 -13.89 10.28
CA PRO A 33 -3.96 -13.17 10.43
C PRO A 33 -3.78 -11.84 11.16
N ARG A 34 -4.36 -10.76 10.61
CA ARG A 34 -4.14 -9.41 11.17
C ARG A 34 -4.62 -9.30 12.63
N ILE A 35 -5.69 -10.00 12.97
CA ILE A 35 -6.25 -10.02 14.33
C ILE A 35 -5.27 -10.61 15.35
N GLU A 36 -4.51 -11.63 14.97
CA GLU A 36 -3.52 -12.26 15.84
C GLU A 36 -2.32 -11.33 16.06
N VAL A 37 -1.81 -10.72 14.98
CA VAL A 37 -0.73 -9.73 15.05
C VAL A 37 -1.12 -8.50 15.87
N THR A 38 -2.39 -8.07 15.82
CA THR A 38 -2.85 -6.95 16.65
C THR A 38 -2.92 -7.31 18.14
N LYS A 39 -3.20 -8.58 18.47
CA LYS A 39 -3.23 -9.05 19.86
C LYS A 39 -1.82 -9.24 20.42
N ASP A 40 -0.92 -9.78 19.61
CA ASP A 40 0.47 -10.00 19.96
C ASP A 40 1.38 -9.70 18.75
N PRO A 41 1.91 -8.47 18.65
CA PRO A 41 2.82 -8.11 17.56
C PRO A 41 4.14 -8.89 17.58
N GLN A 42 4.53 -9.50 18.70
CA GLN A 42 5.81 -10.20 18.86
C GLN A 42 5.91 -11.42 17.93
N ILE A 43 4.78 -12.03 17.56
CA ILE A 43 4.71 -13.20 16.67
C ILE A 43 5.39 -12.97 15.31
N VAL A 44 5.43 -11.71 14.82
CA VAL A 44 6.09 -11.38 13.55
C VAL A 44 7.62 -11.49 13.69
N LEU A 45 8.18 -10.98 14.79
CA LEU A 45 9.61 -11.08 15.07
C LEU A 45 10.02 -12.51 15.39
N ASP A 46 9.14 -13.28 16.04
CA ASP A 46 9.40 -14.67 16.37
C ASP A 46 9.44 -15.52 15.09
N ALA A 47 8.49 -15.33 14.18
CA ALA A 47 8.51 -15.99 12.86
C ALA A 47 9.79 -15.66 12.05
N ILE A 48 10.31 -14.43 12.15
CA ILE A 48 11.58 -14.05 11.52
C ILE A 48 12.76 -14.80 12.17
N ARG A 49 12.78 -14.92 13.49
CA ARG A 49 13.86 -15.61 14.23
C ARG A 49 13.85 -17.12 13.97
N GLU A 50 12.67 -17.70 13.73
CA GLU A 50 12.51 -19.13 13.41
C GLU A 50 13.14 -19.53 12.07
N ILE A 51 13.45 -18.58 11.18
CA ILE A 51 14.17 -18.85 9.91
C ILE A 51 15.53 -19.50 10.19
N ASN A 52 16.15 -19.28 11.36
CA ASN A 52 17.44 -19.86 11.77
C ASN A 52 18.56 -19.68 10.73
N ARG A 53 18.60 -18.51 10.06
CA ARG A 53 19.65 -18.08 9.13
C ARG A 53 20.03 -16.64 9.42
N ASP A 54 21.24 -16.26 9.02
CA ASP A 54 21.66 -14.85 9.03
C ASP A 54 20.87 -14.10 7.96
N ILE A 55 20.17 -13.04 8.38
CA ILE A 55 19.37 -12.19 7.51
C ILE A 55 20.09 -10.87 7.35
N ASP A 56 20.52 -10.56 6.13
CA ASP A 56 21.33 -9.37 5.83
C ASP A 56 20.51 -8.09 6.01
N ALA A 57 19.24 -8.10 5.62
CA ALA A 57 18.34 -6.98 5.84
C ALA A 57 16.86 -7.39 5.89
N ILE A 58 16.08 -6.61 6.63
CA ILE A 58 14.64 -6.76 6.75
C ILE A 58 13.97 -5.43 6.44
N ILE A 59 12.93 -5.43 5.60
CA ILE A 59 12.02 -4.30 5.47
C ILE A 59 10.81 -4.52 6.37
N GLY A 60 10.74 -3.71 7.42
CA GLY A 60 9.61 -3.68 8.33
C GLY A 60 8.45 -2.84 7.78
N PRO A 61 7.22 -3.06 8.28
CA PRO A 61 6.08 -2.26 7.90
C PRO A 61 6.17 -0.87 8.54
N SER A 62 5.84 0.19 7.80
CA SER A 62 6.01 1.59 8.27
C SER A 62 4.75 2.45 8.14
N GLY A 63 3.57 1.84 7.94
CA GLY A 63 2.30 2.57 7.85
C GLY A 63 2.28 3.55 6.66
N TYR A 64 2.12 4.84 6.95
CA TYR A 64 2.16 5.90 5.93
C TYR A 64 3.58 6.20 5.45
N GLY A 65 4.57 5.57 6.07
CA GLY A 65 5.96 5.58 5.66
C GLY A 65 6.82 6.47 6.52
N LEU A 66 8.13 6.28 6.34
CA LEU A 66 9.21 7.09 6.85
C LEU A 66 10.24 7.25 5.73
N PRO A 67 11.05 8.32 5.71
CA PRO A 67 12.28 8.30 4.92
C PRO A 67 13.04 6.99 5.16
N MET A 68 13.72 6.46 4.14
CA MET A 68 14.42 5.18 4.24
C MET A 68 15.45 5.23 5.37
N VAL A 69 15.21 4.47 6.43
CA VAL A 69 15.94 4.62 7.70
C VAL A 69 16.01 3.29 8.45
N LYS A 70 17.09 3.07 9.21
CA LYS A 70 17.18 1.91 10.11
C LYS A 70 16.21 2.07 11.27
N ALA A 71 15.51 0.99 11.62
CA ALA A 71 14.54 1.00 12.70
C ALA A 71 15.14 1.46 14.04
N SER A 72 16.41 1.12 14.31
CA SER A 72 17.15 1.52 15.51
C SER A 72 17.49 3.02 15.58
N GLU A 73 17.44 3.73 14.44
CA GLU A 73 17.80 5.15 14.32
C GLU A 73 16.57 6.08 14.35
N VAL A 74 15.37 5.53 14.19
CA VAL A 74 14.11 6.30 14.16
C VAL A 74 13.74 6.80 15.54
N THR A 75 13.24 8.03 15.64
CA THR A 75 12.68 8.60 16.87
C THR A 75 11.28 8.05 17.17
N ASP A 76 10.85 8.10 18.43
CA ASP A 76 9.50 7.62 18.78
C ASP A 76 8.42 8.47 18.10
N GLY A 77 8.67 9.78 17.95
CA GLY A 77 7.77 10.71 17.29
C GLY A 77 7.56 10.41 15.81
N GLU A 78 8.61 9.97 15.10
CA GLU A 78 8.51 9.52 13.72
C GLU A 78 7.64 8.27 13.58
N ILE A 79 7.79 7.26 14.46
CA ILE A 79 6.91 6.08 14.48
C ILE A 79 5.45 6.49 14.77
N ASN A 80 5.27 7.44 15.70
CA ASN A 80 3.96 7.96 16.04
C ASN A 80 3.32 8.67 14.83
N ALA A 81 4.05 9.52 14.12
CA ALA A 81 3.60 10.20 12.91
C ALA A 81 3.28 9.23 11.77
N ALA A 82 4.13 8.22 11.54
CA ALA A 82 3.96 7.21 10.47
C ALA A 82 2.67 6.39 10.62
N THR A 83 2.13 6.31 11.85
CA THR A 83 0.89 5.57 12.17
C THR A 83 -0.28 6.48 12.56
N PHE A 84 0.02 7.71 12.99
CA PHE A 84 -0.83 8.81 13.45
C PHE A 84 -2.16 8.42 14.12
N ILE A 85 -2.11 7.59 15.16
CA ILE A 85 -3.29 7.17 15.94
C ILE A 85 -3.56 8.14 17.10
N THR A 86 -4.83 8.32 17.46
CA THR A 86 -5.22 9.07 18.67
C THR A 86 -5.18 8.19 19.92
N LYS A 87 -5.28 8.79 21.11
CA LYS A 87 -5.44 8.04 22.38
C LYS A 87 -6.69 7.15 22.36
N ALA A 88 -7.80 7.66 21.84
CA ALA A 88 -9.03 6.91 21.72
C ALA A 88 -8.90 5.71 20.76
N ASP A 89 -8.14 5.86 19.67
CA ASP A 89 -7.82 4.73 18.77
C ASP A 89 -6.97 3.66 19.47
N ALA A 90 -6.01 4.07 20.30
CA ALA A 90 -5.19 3.16 21.10
C ALA A 90 -6.03 2.36 22.10
N GLU A 91 -6.93 3.03 22.83
CA GLU A 91 -7.88 2.40 23.77
C GLU A 91 -8.78 1.36 23.08
N ARG A 92 -9.15 1.61 21.82
CA ARG A 92 -9.95 0.67 21.00
C ARG A 92 -9.17 -0.50 20.43
N ARG A 93 -7.84 -0.56 20.59
CA ARG A 93 -6.98 -1.62 20.04
C ARG A 93 -7.19 -1.85 18.54
N LEU A 94 -7.27 -0.77 17.76
CA LEU A 94 -7.39 -0.86 16.30
C LEU A 94 -6.17 -1.57 15.70
N ASN A 95 -6.31 -2.17 14.51
CA ASN A 95 -5.20 -2.87 13.84
C ASN A 95 -3.95 -2.00 13.66
N ILE A 96 -4.14 -0.69 13.46
CA ILE A 96 -3.03 0.27 13.34
C ILE A 96 -2.22 0.41 14.64
N VAL A 97 -2.82 0.12 15.80
CA VAL A 97 -2.14 0.07 17.11
C VAL A 97 -1.13 -1.08 17.12
N GLY A 98 -1.54 -2.27 16.68
CA GLY A 98 -0.65 -3.43 16.57
C GLY A 98 0.52 -3.20 15.59
N LEU A 99 0.32 -2.38 14.55
CA LEU A 99 1.42 -1.95 13.68
C LEU A 99 2.41 -1.04 14.43
N ARG A 100 1.91 -0.03 15.15
CA ARG A 100 2.77 0.86 15.92
C ARG A 100 3.59 0.10 16.96
N GLU A 101 2.94 -0.82 17.69
CA GLU A 101 3.61 -1.68 18.67
C GLU A 101 4.68 -2.56 18.00
N LEU A 102 4.40 -3.15 16.84
CA LEU A 102 5.38 -3.89 16.05
C LEU A 102 6.59 -3.02 15.66
N MET A 103 6.36 -1.79 15.18
CA MET A 103 7.44 -0.87 14.81
C MET A 103 8.34 -0.56 16.01
N PHE A 104 7.78 -0.37 17.21
CA PHE A 104 8.56 -0.17 18.43
C PHE A 104 9.35 -1.43 18.84
N LEU A 105 8.78 -2.63 18.66
CA LEU A 105 9.50 -3.89 18.90
C LEU A 105 10.66 -4.05 17.90
N MET A 106 10.43 -3.75 16.63
CA MET A 106 11.46 -3.80 15.58
C MET A 106 12.60 -2.82 15.86
N LYS A 107 12.29 -1.59 16.27
CA LYS A 107 13.27 -0.58 16.70
C LYS A 107 14.16 -1.07 17.84
N LYS A 108 13.61 -1.82 18.79
CA LYS A 108 14.34 -2.37 19.96
C LYS A 108 15.06 -3.68 19.65
N SER A 109 14.86 -4.28 18.49
CA SER A 109 15.48 -5.54 18.11
C SER A 109 16.94 -5.34 17.70
N SER A 110 17.73 -6.41 17.75
CA SER A 110 19.10 -6.44 17.24
C SER A 110 19.19 -6.77 15.74
N LEU A 111 18.05 -6.95 15.07
CA LEU A 111 18.01 -7.31 13.64
C LEU A 111 18.26 -6.08 12.76
N ASN A 112 18.81 -6.26 11.56
CA ASN A 112 19.02 -5.18 10.60
C ASN A 112 17.71 -4.80 9.89
N ILE A 113 16.81 -4.15 10.62
CA ILE A 113 15.49 -3.75 10.13
C ILE A 113 15.54 -2.30 9.62
N TRP A 114 14.91 -2.07 8.48
CA TRP A 114 14.70 -0.77 7.88
C TRP A 114 13.22 -0.48 7.74
N PHE A 115 12.84 0.78 7.95
CA PHE A 115 11.52 1.29 7.57
C PHE A 115 11.61 1.98 6.22
N SER A 116 10.54 1.82 5.44
CA SER A 116 10.46 2.28 4.06
C SER A 116 9.56 3.51 3.89
N PRO A 117 9.77 4.27 2.81
CA PRO A 117 8.91 5.40 2.46
C PRO A 117 7.56 4.96 1.91
N GLY A 118 6.53 5.73 2.25
CA GLY A 118 5.34 5.90 1.44
C GLY A 118 5.59 6.91 0.31
N VAL A 119 4.66 6.99 -0.64
CA VAL A 119 4.80 7.79 -1.87
C VAL A 119 5.05 9.28 -1.57
N ILE A 120 4.46 9.80 -0.49
CA ILE A 120 4.61 11.19 -0.07
C ILE A 120 6.08 11.59 0.17
N HIS A 121 6.92 10.65 0.59
CA HIS A 121 8.33 10.90 0.91
C HIS A 121 9.26 10.88 -0.31
N LEU A 122 8.77 10.39 -1.46
CA LEU A 122 9.64 10.13 -2.61
C LEU A 122 10.03 11.42 -3.33
N PRO A 123 11.33 11.66 -3.63
CA PRO A 123 11.76 12.86 -4.35
C PRO A 123 11.37 12.83 -5.83
N THR A 124 11.00 11.65 -6.35
CA THR A 124 10.56 11.43 -7.71
C THR A 124 9.13 11.90 -7.97
N VAL A 125 8.38 12.17 -6.90
CA VAL A 125 7.04 12.79 -6.95
C VAL A 125 7.21 14.31 -6.83
N PRO A 126 6.81 15.11 -7.82
CA PRO A 126 6.91 16.57 -7.76
C PRO A 126 6.12 17.16 -6.57
N GLU A 127 6.66 18.19 -5.92
CA GLU A 127 6.06 18.79 -4.71
C GLU A 127 4.62 19.25 -4.92
N HIS A 128 4.29 19.84 -6.07
CA HIS A 128 2.93 20.30 -6.37
C HIS A 128 1.89 19.17 -6.34
N ARG A 129 2.30 17.91 -6.52
CA ARG A 129 1.40 16.75 -6.42
C ARG A 129 1.16 16.31 -4.98
N LYS A 130 2.01 16.75 -4.04
CA LYS A 130 1.97 16.38 -2.61
C LYS A 130 1.17 17.36 -1.75
N ILE A 131 0.92 18.56 -2.26
CA ILE A 131 0.23 19.64 -1.54
C ILE A 131 -1.09 19.14 -0.96
N ASN A 132 -1.27 19.36 0.34
CA ASN A 132 -2.46 19.05 1.14
C ASN A 132 -2.88 17.58 1.07
N LYS A 133 -1.90 16.67 1.01
CA LYS A 133 -2.11 15.23 1.01
C LYS A 133 -1.32 14.54 2.10
N ILE A 134 -1.87 13.43 2.54
CA ILE A 134 -1.25 12.49 3.48
C ILE A 134 -1.14 11.12 2.80
N ASP A 135 -2.25 10.62 2.25
CA ASP A 135 -2.31 9.31 1.60
C ASP A 135 -2.16 9.43 0.08
N MET A 136 -0.91 9.37 -0.40
CA MET A 136 -0.60 9.20 -1.82
C MET A 136 -0.28 7.73 -2.18
N GLY A 137 -0.52 6.80 -1.25
CA GLY A 137 0.05 5.46 -1.28
C GLY A 137 0.98 5.26 -0.09
N THR A 138 0.53 4.41 0.84
CA THR A 138 1.28 3.94 2.01
C THR A 138 2.49 3.10 1.59
N ALA A 139 3.37 2.77 2.54
CA ALA A 139 4.63 2.09 2.25
C ALA A 139 4.46 0.74 1.54
N ASP A 140 3.38 0.00 1.84
CA ASP A 140 3.04 -1.24 1.15
C ASP A 140 2.74 -1.05 -0.34
N LYS A 141 2.20 0.10 -0.74
CA LYS A 141 1.97 0.41 -2.16
C LYS A 141 3.30 0.60 -2.91
N VAL A 142 4.30 1.17 -2.23
CA VAL A 142 5.66 1.26 -2.78
C VAL A 142 6.24 -0.14 -2.99
N PHE A 143 5.95 -1.10 -2.11
CA PHE A 143 6.36 -2.49 -2.28
C PHE A 143 5.73 -3.11 -3.53
N THR A 144 4.43 -2.92 -3.74
CA THR A 144 3.72 -3.37 -4.95
C THR A 144 4.33 -2.78 -6.23
N ALA A 145 4.72 -1.51 -6.22
CA ALA A 145 5.41 -0.89 -7.35
C ALA A 145 6.80 -1.49 -7.63
N VAL A 146 7.56 -1.84 -6.59
CA VAL A 146 8.85 -2.54 -6.73
C VAL A 146 8.66 -3.88 -7.44
N SER A 147 7.66 -4.67 -7.01
CA SER A 147 7.31 -5.93 -7.67
C SER A 147 6.90 -5.71 -9.13
N GLY A 148 6.12 -4.67 -9.41
CA GLY A 148 5.74 -4.30 -10.79
C GLY A 148 6.92 -3.91 -11.67
N ILE A 149 7.90 -3.17 -11.14
CA ILE A 149 9.12 -2.79 -11.85
C ILE A 149 9.96 -4.03 -12.18
N LYS A 150 10.17 -4.92 -11.19
CA LYS A 150 10.86 -6.20 -11.42
C LYS A 150 10.17 -7.02 -12.50
N ASP A 151 8.86 -7.25 -12.36
CA ASP A 151 8.08 -8.10 -13.25
C ASP A 151 8.05 -7.55 -14.69
N GLN A 152 7.84 -6.24 -14.88
CA GLN A 152 7.87 -5.64 -16.21
C GLN A 152 9.28 -5.69 -16.84
N ALA A 153 10.33 -5.44 -16.05
CA ALA A 153 11.72 -5.50 -16.51
C ALA A 153 12.09 -6.92 -16.98
N GLU A 154 11.78 -7.94 -16.18
CA GLU A 154 12.01 -9.34 -16.51
C GLU A 154 11.19 -9.79 -17.73
N ARG A 155 9.89 -9.45 -17.77
CA ARG A 155 8.98 -9.83 -18.87
C ARG A 155 9.44 -9.32 -20.22
N TYR A 156 9.89 -8.06 -20.29
CA TYR A 156 10.31 -7.44 -21.54
C TYR A 156 11.82 -7.45 -21.76
N ASN A 157 12.59 -8.02 -20.85
CA ASN A 157 14.05 -8.02 -20.87
C ASN A 157 14.62 -6.61 -21.07
N ILE A 158 14.20 -5.68 -20.22
CA ILE A 158 14.62 -4.27 -20.22
C ILE A 158 15.20 -3.88 -18.86
N GLU A 159 16.04 -2.85 -18.86
CA GLU A 159 16.51 -2.21 -17.62
C GLU A 159 15.34 -1.69 -16.77
N TYR A 160 15.52 -1.60 -15.44
CA TYR A 160 14.51 -1.04 -14.54
C TYR A 160 14.08 0.39 -14.94
N SER A 161 15.03 1.20 -15.43
CA SER A 161 14.76 2.55 -15.97
C SER A 161 13.92 2.55 -17.25
N GLY A 162 13.76 1.41 -17.92
CA GLY A 162 12.88 1.24 -19.07
C GLY A 162 11.42 0.99 -18.71
N THR A 163 11.12 0.73 -17.43
CA THR A 163 9.76 0.38 -17.00
C THR A 163 8.85 1.60 -16.89
N SER A 164 7.60 1.50 -17.31
CA SER A 164 6.56 2.53 -17.19
C SER A 164 5.17 1.90 -17.27
N PHE A 165 4.37 2.11 -16.22
CA PHE A 165 3.04 1.52 -16.09
C PHE A 165 2.21 2.29 -15.06
N ILE A 166 0.91 2.03 -15.05
CA ILE A 166 0.04 2.33 -13.91
C ILE A 166 -0.20 1.00 -13.19
N ILE A 167 -0.12 0.98 -11.87
CA ILE A 167 -0.50 -0.18 -11.07
C ILE A 167 -1.69 0.15 -10.19
N LEU A 168 -2.71 -0.70 -10.26
CA LEU A 168 -3.96 -0.62 -9.50
C LEU A 168 -3.95 -1.74 -8.47
N GLU A 169 -3.75 -1.39 -7.21
CA GLU A 169 -3.79 -2.34 -6.10
C GLU A 169 -5.18 -2.33 -5.45
N ILE A 170 -5.94 -3.39 -5.69
CA ILE A 170 -7.35 -3.51 -5.29
C ILE A 170 -7.42 -4.46 -4.10
N GLY A 171 -7.32 -3.85 -2.92
CA GLY A 171 -7.24 -4.53 -1.64
C GLY A 171 -8.61 -4.80 -1.00
N PHE A 172 -8.56 -5.37 0.21
CA PHE A 172 -9.77 -5.58 1.02
C PHE A 172 -10.25 -4.28 1.67
N GLY A 173 -9.33 -3.43 2.14
CA GLY A 173 -9.70 -2.13 2.72
C GLY A 173 -9.99 -1.09 1.65
N TYR A 174 -9.00 -0.88 0.79
CA TYR A 174 -8.92 0.25 -0.14
C TYR A 174 -8.42 -0.18 -1.51
N THR A 175 -8.72 0.64 -2.50
CA THR A 175 -8.05 0.66 -3.80
C THR A 175 -6.98 1.75 -3.77
N ALA A 176 -5.80 1.48 -4.32
CA ALA A 176 -4.76 2.47 -4.54
C ALA A 176 -4.23 2.36 -5.96
N ALA A 177 -3.73 3.46 -6.51
CA ALA A 177 -3.16 3.49 -7.84
C ALA A 177 -1.82 4.22 -7.82
N LEU A 178 -0.77 3.68 -8.46
CA LEU A 178 0.52 4.35 -8.58
C LEU A 178 0.94 4.51 -10.03
N GLY A 179 1.49 5.68 -10.37
CA GLY A 179 2.05 5.95 -11.68
C GLY A 179 3.57 5.77 -11.66
N VAL A 180 4.08 4.86 -12.49
CA VAL A 180 5.51 4.59 -12.64
C VAL A 180 5.99 5.05 -14.01
N VAL A 181 7.05 5.86 -14.03
CA VAL A 181 7.73 6.32 -15.26
C VAL A 181 9.23 6.16 -15.08
N LYS A 182 9.88 5.52 -16.06
CA LYS A 182 11.31 5.18 -16.03
C LYS A 182 11.76 4.48 -14.74
N GLY A 183 10.95 3.52 -14.27
CA GLY A 183 11.18 2.78 -13.03
C GLY A 183 11.15 3.64 -11.76
N LYS A 184 10.47 4.80 -11.79
CA LYS A 184 10.28 5.69 -10.65
C LYS A 184 8.79 5.92 -10.42
N ILE A 185 8.36 5.88 -9.17
CA ILE A 185 7.01 6.33 -8.82
C ILE A 185 6.99 7.86 -8.99
N VAL A 186 6.14 8.36 -9.87
CA VAL A 186 6.03 9.81 -10.16
C VAL A 186 4.74 10.42 -9.63
N ASP A 187 3.75 9.59 -9.32
CA ASP A 187 2.46 10.01 -8.80
C ASP A 187 1.76 8.84 -8.08
N GLY A 188 0.78 9.16 -7.24
CA GLY A 188 0.05 8.14 -6.50
C GLY A 188 -1.29 8.61 -5.97
N VAL A 189 -2.25 7.70 -6.01
CA VAL A 189 -3.61 7.81 -5.48
C VAL A 189 -3.75 6.81 -4.33
N GLY A 190 -3.76 7.32 -3.11
CA GLY A 190 -3.93 6.52 -1.90
C GLY A 190 -5.38 6.12 -1.63
N GLY A 191 -5.58 5.22 -0.68
CA GLY A 191 -6.89 4.65 -0.36
C GLY A 191 -7.90 5.63 0.20
N THR A 192 -7.45 6.73 0.82
CA THR A 192 -8.31 7.81 1.31
C THR A 192 -8.28 9.06 0.43
N MET A 193 -7.69 8.98 -0.77
CA MET A 193 -7.68 10.04 -1.77
C MET A 193 -8.32 9.62 -3.09
N GLY A 194 -8.30 8.32 -3.42
CA GLY A 194 -8.95 7.76 -4.60
C GLY A 194 -10.44 7.53 -4.42
N GLY A 195 -11.03 6.77 -5.33
CA GLY A 195 -12.43 6.38 -5.23
C GLY A 195 -12.71 5.35 -4.13
N ALA A 196 -13.97 4.92 -4.04
CA ALA A 196 -14.41 3.97 -3.03
C ALA A 196 -13.76 2.60 -3.25
N GLY A 197 -13.21 2.03 -2.17
CA GLY A 197 -12.73 0.65 -2.14
C GLY A 197 -13.81 -0.32 -1.67
N TYR A 198 -13.40 -1.54 -1.36
CA TYR A 198 -14.33 -2.55 -0.83
C TYR A 198 -14.87 -2.17 0.56
N MET A 199 -14.02 -1.72 1.49
CA MET A 199 -14.46 -1.24 2.82
C MET A 199 -14.51 0.29 2.91
N GLY A 200 -13.44 0.97 2.49
CA GLY A 200 -13.29 2.41 2.66
C GLY A 200 -14.04 3.23 1.62
N MET A 201 -14.58 4.37 2.04
CA MET A 201 -15.32 5.31 1.18
C MET A 201 -14.46 6.02 0.13
N GLY A 202 -13.14 5.98 0.25
CA GLY A 202 -12.24 6.74 -0.61
C GLY A 202 -12.14 8.21 -0.18
N ALA A 203 -12.05 9.09 -1.17
CA ALA A 203 -12.05 10.53 -1.00
C ALA A 203 -13.34 11.01 -0.33
N LEU A 204 -13.19 11.92 0.62
CA LEU A 204 -14.31 12.51 1.34
C LEU A 204 -14.63 13.88 0.75
N ASP A 205 -15.88 14.06 0.32
CA ASP A 205 -16.39 15.38 -0.03
C ASP A 205 -16.26 16.34 1.16
N GLY A 206 -15.88 17.60 0.89
CA GLY A 206 -15.60 18.58 1.94
C GLY A 206 -16.82 18.93 2.80
N GLU A 207 -18.01 18.97 2.21
CA GLU A 207 -19.26 19.22 2.94
C GLU A 207 -19.65 18.00 3.77
N LEU A 208 -19.42 16.80 3.25
CA LEU A 208 -19.59 15.57 4.03
C LEU A 208 -18.59 15.50 5.21
N ALA A 209 -17.33 15.89 5.00
CA ALA A 209 -16.35 16.00 6.08
C ALA A 209 -16.82 16.98 7.16
N TYR A 210 -17.31 18.15 6.76
CA TYR A 210 -17.89 19.13 7.67
C TYR A 210 -19.10 18.56 8.43
N ALA A 211 -20.03 17.90 7.75
CA ALA A 211 -21.21 17.29 8.36
C ALA A 211 -20.82 16.22 9.39
N LEU A 212 -19.88 15.34 9.05
CA LEU A 212 -19.40 14.29 9.96
C LEU A 212 -18.69 14.87 11.17
N ALA A 213 -17.83 15.87 10.99
CA ALA A 213 -17.12 16.55 12.08
C ALA A 213 -18.05 17.24 13.08
N ASN A 214 -19.24 17.67 12.64
CA ASN A 214 -20.24 18.33 13.48
C ASN A 214 -21.34 17.38 13.99
N THR A 215 -21.39 16.14 13.49
CA THR A 215 -22.41 15.16 13.88
C THR A 215 -21.84 14.09 14.80
N LEU A 216 -20.61 13.64 14.54
CA LEU A 216 -19.96 12.60 15.31
C LEU A 216 -19.27 13.22 16.53
N SER A 217 -19.48 12.62 17.70
CA SER A 217 -18.71 12.95 18.90
C SER A 217 -17.25 12.49 18.81
N ASP A 218 -16.95 11.56 17.91
CA ASP A 218 -15.59 11.07 17.63
C ASP A 218 -15.44 10.63 16.17
N PHE A 219 -14.56 11.31 15.43
CA PHE A 219 -14.15 10.93 14.09
C PHE A 219 -12.92 10.01 14.16
N SER A 220 -13.14 8.73 14.51
CA SER A 220 -12.08 7.73 14.61
C SER A 220 -11.58 7.26 13.24
N LYS A 221 -10.34 6.74 13.17
CA LYS A 221 -9.80 6.05 11.99
C LYS A 221 -10.68 4.92 11.45
N LEU A 222 -11.55 4.33 12.30
CA LEU A 222 -12.54 3.34 11.84
C LEU A 222 -13.49 3.90 10.77
N MET A 223 -13.75 5.21 10.77
CA MET A 223 -14.59 5.84 9.75
C MET A 223 -13.98 5.72 8.36
N LEU A 224 -12.64 5.71 8.24
CA LEU A 224 -11.95 5.56 6.96
C LEU A 224 -12.18 4.18 6.33
N PHE A 225 -12.53 3.16 7.13
CA PHE A 225 -12.85 1.81 6.68
C PHE A 225 -14.37 1.58 6.48
N LYS A 226 -15.16 2.64 6.38
CA LYS A 226 -16.61 2.59 6.15
C LYS A 226 -16.98 3.36 4.88
N GLY A 227 -18.19 3.12 4.39
CA GLY A 227 -18.78 3.84 3.25
C GLY A 227 -18.33 3.32 1.87
N GLY A 228 -17.45 2.32 1.82
CA GLY A 228 -17.13 1.59 0.59
C GLY A 228 -18.21 0.57 0.21
N ALA A 229 -17.87 -0.30 -0.75
CA ALA A 229 -18.81 -1.25 -1.34
C ALA A 229 -19.59 -2.11 -0.32
N VAL A 230 -18.94 -2.55 0.76
CA VAL A 230 -19.57 -3.30 1.85
C VAL A 230 -20.67 -2.50 2.56
N SER A 231 -20.44 -1.21 2.80
CA SER A 231 -21.44 -0.35 3.44
C SER A 231 -22.61 -0.05 2.50
N ILE A 232 -22.33 0.18 1.22
CA ILE A 232 -23.35 0.44 0.18
C ILE A 232 -24.24 -0.79 -0.01
N SER A 233 -23.63 -1.97 -0.06
CA SER A 233 -24.34 -3.24 -0.24
C SER A 233 -24.98 -3.82 1.02
N GLN A 234 -24.69 -3.24 2.20
CA GLN A 234 -25.15 -3.71 3.51
C GLN A 234 -24.72 -5.16 3.84
N ILE A 235 -23.60 -5.60 3.26
CA ILE A 235 -23.02 -6.91 3.50
C ILE A 235 -22.16 -6.88 4.77
N ASP A 236 -22.12 -8.00 5.49
CA ASP A 236 -21.14 -8.22 6.57
C ASP A 236 -19.88 -8.86 5.98
N PRO A 237 -18.74 -8.14 5.93
CA PRO A 237 -17.51 -8.62 5.29
C PRO A 237 -16.82 -9.74 6.08
N HIS A 238 -17.33 -10.07 7.27
CA HIS A 238 -16.90 -11.24 8.05
C HIS A 238 -17.68 -12.51 7.71
N LYS A 239 -18.82 -12.38 7.03
CA LYS A 239 -19.71 -13.52 6.67
C LYS A 239 -19.70 -13.81 5.19
N VAL A 240 -19.65 -12.77 4.36
CA VAL A 240 -19.64 -12.88 2.90
C VAL A 240 -18.22 -12.66 2.43
N SER A 241 -17.69 -13.58 1.62
CA SER A 241 -16.36 -13.44 1.06
C SER A 241 -16.34 -12.43 -0.09
N ILE A 242 -15.15 -12.00 -0.52
CA ILE A 242 -15.01 -11.10 -1.68
C ILE A 242 -15.41 -11.81 -2.98
N GLU A 243 -15.20 -13.12 -3.06
CA GLU A 243 -15.60 -13.97 -4.18
C GLU A 243 -17.14 -14.08 -4.24
N GLU A 244 -17.79 -14.29 -3.10
CA GLU A 244 -19.25 -14.32 -3.02
C GLU A 244 -19.85 -12.95 -3.38
N PHE A 245 -19.28 -11.86 -2.84
CA PHE A 245 -19.66 -10.49 -3.20
C PHE A 245 -19.60 -10.23 -4.71
N VAL A 246 -18.52 -10.64 -5.38
CA VAL A 246 -18.39 -10.54 -6.84
C VAL A 246 -19.42 -11.42 -7.55
N SER A 247 -19.64 -12.65 -7.07
CA SER A 247 -20.55 -13.59 -7.73
C SER A 247 -22.01 -13.15 -7.74
N ILE A 248 -22.47 -12.45 -6.70
CA ILE A 248 -23.86 -11.96 -6.59
C ILE A 248 -24.04 -10.52 -7.08
N ALA A 249 -22.96 -9.90 -7.59
CA ALA A 249 -22.93 -8.48 -7.92
C ALA A 249 -23.92 -8.08 -9.02
N GLN A 250 -24.34 -9.01 -9.89
CA GLN A 250 -25.33 -8.72 -10.93
C GLN A 250 -26.76 -9.05 -10.50
N ASP A 251 -26.94 -9.84 -9.44
CA ASP A 251 -28.23 -10.43 -9.07
C ASP A 251 -28.90 -9.72 -7.88
N VAL A 252 -28.10 -9.05 -7.03
CA VAL A 252 -28.59 -8.40 -5.80
C VAL A 252 -28.42 -6.89 -5.91
N GLU A 253 -29.52 -6.14 -6.03
CA GLU A 253 -29.52 -4.71 -6.36
C GLU A 253 -28.60 -3.83 -5.47
N PRO A 254 -28.61 -3.93 -4.13
CA PRO A 254 -27.64 -3.20 -3.30
C PRO A 254 -26.16 -3.56 -3.59
N VAL A 255 -25.90 -4.83 -3.95
CA VAL A 255 -24.55 -5.30 -4.31
C VAL A 255 -24.16 -4.78 -5.67
N LYS A 256 -25.09 -4.76 -6.63
CA LYS A 256 -24.89 -4.19 -7.96
C LYS A 256 -24.49 -2.73 -7.90
N LEU A 257 -25.23 -1.93 -7.13
CA LEU A 257 -24.89 -0.52 -6.91
C LEU A 257 -23.48 -0.35 -6.34
N ALA A 258 -23.16 -1.12 -5.30
CA ALA A 258 -21.85 -1.10 -4.65
C ALA A 258 -20.71 -1.51 -5.59
N TYR A 259 -20.94 -2.56 -6.38
CA TYR A 259 -19.97 -3.11 -7.33
C TYR A 259 -19.70 -2.13 -8.46
N THR A 260 -20.75 -1.57 -9.07
CA THR A 260 -20.62 -0.53 -10.10
C THR A 260 -19.86 0.69 -9.57
N ALA A 261 -20.16 1.16 -8.37
CA ALA A 261 -19.46 2.29 -7.76
C ALA A 261 -17.96 2.00 -7.53
N MET A 262 -17.61 0.77 -7.11
CA MET A 262 -16.23 0.34 -6.94
C MET A 262 -15.49 0.22 -8.27
N LEU A 263 -16.11 -0.32 -9.32
CA LEU A 263 -15.53 -0.39 -10.66
C LEU A 263 -15.30 0.99 -11.28
N GLU A 264 -16.28 1.90 -11.18
CA GLU A 264 -16.14 3.27 -11.65
C GLU A 264 -15.03 4.04 -10.92
N SER A 265 -14.87 3.77 -9.61
CA SER A 265 -13.79 4.33 -8.80
C SER A 265 -12.41 3.93 -9.32
N ILE A 266 -12.21 2.66 -9.70
CA ILE A 266 -10.94 2.17 -10.27
C ILE A 266 -10.61 2.88 -11.60
N ILE A 267 -11.62 3.12 -12.43
CA ILE A 267 -11.47 3.87 -13.70
C ILE A 267 -11.06 5.31 -13.40
N LYS A 268 -11.75 5.98 -12.47
CA LYS A 268 -11.43 7.37 -12.08
C LYS A 268 -10.01 7.49 -11.54
N ASP A 269 -9.56 6.57 -10.69
CA ASP A 269 -8.19 6.54 -10.18
C ASP A 269 -7.17 6.34 -11.31
N THR A 270 -7.50 5.53 -12.31
CA THR A 270 -6.68 5.37 -13.52
C THR A 270 -6.58 6.69 -14.29
N TYR A 271 -7.69 7.40 -14.51
CA TYR A 271 -7.71 8.68 -15.22
C TYR A 271 -6.91 9.76 -14.51
N LEU A 272 -6.95 9.80 -13.17
CA LEU A 272 -6.10 10.71 -12.39
C LEU A 272 -4.62 10.49 -12.73
N LEU A 273 -4.18 9.23 -12.82
CA LEU A 273 -2.79 8.90 -13.12
C LEU A 273 -2.42 9.08 -14.59
N LEU A 274 -3.36 9.05 -15.53
CA LEU A 274 -3.08 9.37 -16.94
C LEU A 274 -2.57 10.80 -17.13
N SER A 275 -2.84 11.71 -16.18
CA SER A 275 -2.24 13.06 -16.19
C SER A 275 -0.71 13.03 -16.05
N SER A 276 -0.19 12.04 -15.32
CA SER A 276 1.22 11.85 -14.98
C SER A 276 1.90 10.77 -15.83
N VAL A 277 1.15 9.74 -16.21
CA VAL A 277 1.57 8.61 -17.05
C VAL A 277 0.69 8.60 -18.30
N ARG A 278 0.98 9.48 -19.25
CA ARG A 278 0.09 9.76 -20.39
C ARG A 278 -0.16 8.60 -21.34
N ARG A 279 0.81 7.69 -21.45
CA ARG A 279 0.79 6.53 -22.35
C ARG A 279 1.42 5.35 -21.63
N PRO A 280 0.73 4.77 -20.64
CA PRO A 280 1.26 3.61 -19.94
C PRO A 280 1.40 2.45 -20.94
N LYS A 281 2.50 1.70 -20.86
CA LYS A 281 2.65 0.48 -21.65
C LYS A 281 1.75 -0.63 -21.10
N GLU A 282 1.63 -0.69 -19.77
CA GLU A 282 0.80 -1.65 -19.05
C GLU A 282 -0.03 -0.95 -17.96
N LEU A 283 -1.21 -1.52 -17.70
CA LEU A 283 -1.94 -1.37 -16.44
C LEU A 283 -1.83 -2.69 -15.69
N LEU A 284 -1.18 -2.65 -14.52
CA LEU A 284 -0.98 -3.83 -13.68
C LEU A 284 -2.08 -3.87 -12.61
N LEU A 285 -2.77 -5.00 -12.48
CA LEU A 285 -3.74 -5.27 -11.42
C LEU A 285 -3.05 -6.06 -10.30
N SER A 286 -3.22 -5.62 -9.06
CA SER A 286 -2.67 -6.30 -7.87
C SER A 286 -3.68 -6.29 -6.73
N GLY A 287 -3.35 -6.94 -5.62
CA GLY A 287 -4.21 -7.04 -4.44
C GLY A 287 -5.12 -8.27 -4.45
N ARG A 288 -6.05 -8.30 -3.49
CA ARG A 288 -6.88 -9.50 -3.23
C ARG A 288 -7.93 -9.72 -4.31
N PHE A 289 -8.51 -8.64 -4.84
CA PHE A 289 -9.51 -8.73 -5.91
C PHE A 289 -8.90 -9.15 -7.25
N ALA A 290 -7.61 -8.88 -7.47
CA ALA A 290 -6.89 -9.34 -8.67
C ALA A 290 -6.69 -10.88 -8.72
N ARG A 291 -7.15 -11.61 -7.69
CA ARG A 291 -7.19 -13.08 -7.62
C ARG A 291 -8.55 -13.68 -7.98
N ILE A 292 -9.53 -12.83 -8.33
CA ILE A 292 -10.91 -13.23 -8.62
C ILE A 292 -11.13 -13.04 -10.12
N ASP A 293 -11.10 -14.13 -10.88
CA ASP A 293 -11.13 -14.06 -12.35
C ASP A 293 -12.33 -13.26 -12.92
N PRO A 294 -13.58 -13.44 -12.42
CA PRO A 294 -14.71 -12.62 -12.89
C PRO A 294 -14.49 -11.12 -12.66
N PHE A 295 -13.94 -10.73 -11.50
CA PHE A 295 -13.64 -9.33 -11.20
C PHE A 295 -12.56 -8.77 -12.13
N VAL A 296 -11.49 -9.54 -12.36
CA VAL A 296 -10.41 -9.15 -13.26
C VAL A 296 -10.93 -8.96 -14.68
N GLN A 297 -11.84 -9.82 -15.15
CA GLN A 297 -12.48 -9.69 -16.45
C GLN A 297 -13.31 -8.40 -16.54
N ASP A 298 -14.14 -8.10 -15.55
CA ASP A 298 -14.96 -6.88 -15.51
C ASP A 298 -14.09 -5.61 -15.54
N VAL A 299 -13.08 -5.54 -14.66
CA VAL A 299 -12.14 -4.40 -14.61
C VAL A 299 -11.37 -4.26 -15.92
N THR A 300 -10.90 -5.38 -16.49
CA THR A 300 -10.15 -5.38 -17.74
C THR A 300 -11.01 -4.88 -18.89
N SER A 301 -12.25 -5.37 -19.03
CA SER A 301 -13.18 -4.93 -20.08
C SER A 301 -13.44 -3.43 -19.96
N LEU A 302 -13.78 -2.95 -18.76
CA LEU A 302 -14.09 -1.54 -18.54
C LEU A 302 -12.89 -0.64 -18.85
N LEU A 303 -11.70 -0.98 -18.35
CA LEU A 303 -10.50 -0.20 -18.63
C LEU A 303 -10.13 -0.26 -20.12
N GLN A 304 -10.29 -1.40 -20.80
CA GLN A 304 -10.04 -1.52 -22.24
C GLN A 304 -10.95 -0.60 -23.04
N ASP A 305 -12.25 -0.58 -22.73
CA ASP A 305 -13.23 0.27 -23.40
C ASP A 305 -12.87 1.76 -23.23
N HIS A 306 -12.67 2.20 -21.98
CA HIS A 306 -12.35 3.59 -21.66
C HIS A 306 -11.00 4.05 -22.23
N LEU A 307 -9.95 3.22 -22.15
CA LEU A 307 -8.66 3.55 -22.74
C LEU A 307 -8.71 3.55 -24.27
N GLY A 308 -9.52 2.66 -24.87
CA GLY A 308 -9.77 2.61 -26.30
C GLY A 308 -10.37 3.91 -26.85
N GLU A 309 -11.35 4.48 -26.15
CA GLU A 309 -11.93 5.79 -26.49
C GLU A 309 -10.90 6.93 -26.49
N LEU A 310 -9.86 6.82 -25.65
CA LEU A 310 -8.74 7.76 -25.58
C LEU A 310 -7.61 7.45 -26.58
N GLY A 311 -7.73 6.36 -27.33
CA GLY A 311 -6.66 5.87 -28.22
C GLY A 311 -5.41 5.38 -27.48
N ILE A 312 -5.55 4.93 -26.23
CA ILE A 312 -4.47 4.40 -25.41
C ILE A 312 -4.48 2.88 -25.49
N ASN A 313 -3.44 2.31 -26.11
CA ASN A 313 -3.25 0.87 -26.22
C ASN A 313 -2.31 0.39 -25.12
N ALA A 314 -2.84 0.14 -23.93
CA ALA A 314 -2.10 -0.41 -22.80
C ALA A 314 -2.50 -1.88 -22.57
N GLU A 315 -1.52 -2.75 -22.32
CA GLU A 315 -1.80 -4.13 -21.90
C GLU A 315 -2.32 -4.12 -20.46
N ILE A 316 -3.47 -4.75 -20.20
CA ILE A 316 -4.02 -4.87 -18.85
C ILE A 316 -3.83 -6.29 -18.37
N ARG A 317 -3.18 -6.46 -17.23
CA ARG A 317 -2.92 -7.80 -16.67
C ARG A 317 -2.73 -7.78 -15.17
N THR A 318 -2.91 -8.94 -14.55
CA THR A 318 -2.53 -9.15 -13.16
C THR A 318 -1.00 -9.22 -13.01
N LEU A 319 -0.49 -8.58 -11.96
CA LEU A 319 0.92 -8.65 -11.57
C LEU A 319 1.29 -10.08 -11.16
N LYS A 320 2.39 -10.60 -11.69
CA LYS A 320 2.86 -11.95 -11.37
C LYS A 320 3.57 -11.97 -10.01
N ARG A 321 3.39 -13.06 -9.26
CA ARG A 321 4.14 -13.37 -8.03
C ARG A 321 5.13 -14.50 -8.27
N THR A 322 6.23 -14.49 -7.53
CA THR A 322 7.18 -15.61 -7.46
C THR A 322 6.78 -16.62 -6.39
N GLY A 323 6.15 -16.16 -5.29
CA GLY A 323 5.66 -17.00 -4.18
C GLY A 323 4.20 -17.48 -4.32
N GLY A 324 3.77 -18.32 -3.38
CA GLY A 324 2.43 -18.91 -3.36
C GLY A 324 1.42 -18.13 -2.51
N THR A 325 1.70 -18.01 -1.21
CA THR A 325 0.69 -17.64 -0.20
C THR A 325 0.55 -16.12 -0.06
N VAL A 326 1.66 -15.40 0.06
CA VAL A 326 1.71 -13.96 0.32
C VAL A 326 1.32 -13.08 -0.87
N LYS A 327 1.04 -11.80 -0.57
CA LYS A 327 0.81 -10.74 -1.56
C LYS A 327 2.09 -10.31 -2.30
N GLU A 328 1.88 -9.70 -3.47
CA GLU A 328 2.89 -9.08 -4.33
C GLU A 328 3.73 -8.04 -3.57
N ALA A 329 3.11 -7.32 -2.63
CA ALA A 329 3.75 -6.35 -1.76
C ALA A 329 4.77 -6.99 -0.79
N ALA A 330 4.54 -8.20 -0.28
CA ALA A 330 5.51 -8.86 0.60
C ALA A 330 6.81 -9.20 -0.15
N GLU A 331 6.68 -9.68 -1.40
CA GLU A 331 7.81 -9.90 -2.30
C GLU A 331 8.54 -8.58 -2.60
N GLY A 332 7.79 -7.50 -2.84
CA GLY A 332 8.33 -6.17 -3.05
C GLY A 332 9.15 -5.65 -1.87
N ALA A 333 8.66 -5.88 -0.64
CA ALA A 333 9.39 -5.53 0.58
C ALA A 333 10.71 -6.31 0.68
N ALA A 334 10.71 -7.61 0.36
CA ALA A 334 11.94 -8.42 0.37
C ALA A 334 12.91 -8.00 -0.74
N ILE A 335 12.42 -7.58 -1.92
CA ILE A 335 13.25 -7.02 -2.99
C ILE A 335 13.92 -5.72 -2.54
N ILE A 336 13.19 -4.84 -1.83
CA ILE A 336 13.80 -3.66 -1.22
C ILE A 336 14.87 -4.07 -0.22
N ALA A 337 14.57 -5.01 0.69
CA ALA A 337 15.53 -5.53 1.67
C ALA A 337 16.82 -6.03 0.99
N ASN A 338 16.68 -6.79 -0.10
CA ASN A 338 17.81 -7.25 -0.89
C ASN A 338 18.63 -6.09 -1.47
N GLY A 339 17.98 -5.14 -2.14
CA GLY A 339 18.69 -4.02 -2.75
C GLY A 339 19.35 -3.09 -1.73
N ILE A 340 18.78 -2.92 -0.54
CA ILE A 340 19.43 -2.12 0.51
C ILE A 340 20.65 -2.79 1.13
N ALA A 341 20.75 -4.13 1.05
CA ALA A 341 21.88 -4.92 1.52
C ALA A 341 22.96 -5.13 0.43
N GLY A 342 22.83 -4.49 -0.74
CA GLY A 342 23.79 -4.64 -1.84
C GLY A 342 23.61 -5.95 -2.63
N GLY A 343 22.42 -6.52 -2.60
CA GLY A 343 22.07 -7.72 -3.36
C GLY A 343 21.75 -7.42 -4.83
N LYS A 344 21.32 -8.45 -5.58
CA LYS A 344 21.08 -8.33 -7.03
C LYS A 344 20.05 -7.27 -7.45
N TYR A 345 19.17 -6.82 -6.55
CA TYR A 345 18.17 -5.78 -6.81
C TYR A 345 18.64 -4.36 -6.43
N GLU A 346 19.92 -4.16 -6.10
CA GLU A 346 20.48 -2.85 -5.75
C GLU A 346 20.17 -1.77 -6.81
N SER A 347 20.40 -2.07 -8.09
CA SER A 347 20.14 -1.12 -9.19
C SER A 347 18.66 -0.73 -9.34
N LEU A 348 17.71 -1.60 -8.93
CA LEU A 348 16.29 -1.27 -8.88
C LEU A 348 16.03 -0.19 -7.82
N ILE A 349 16.55 -0.40 -6.62
CA ILE A 349 16.34 0.49 -5.46
C ILE A 349 17.05 1.84 -5.67
N GLU A 350 18.21 1.84 -6.30
CA GLU A 350 18.90 3.05 -6.73
C GLU A 350 18.10 3.81 -7.79
N ASN A 351 17.59 3.12 -8.83
CA ASN A 351 16.79 3.75 -9.87
C ASN A 351 15.51 4.40 -9.33
N MET A 352 14.87 3.76 -8.34
CA MET A 352 13.68 4.32 -7.67
C MET A 352 13.99 5.51 -6.74
N GLU A 353 15.27 5.76 -6.43
CA GLU A 353 15.72 6.80 -5.50
C GLU A 353 15.14 6.67 -4.08
N LEU A 354 14.84 5.44 -3.62
CA LEU A 354 14.20 5.23 -2.31
C LEU A 354 15.06 5.74 -1.15
N ARG A 355 16.39 5.62 -1.24
CA ARG A 355 17.35 6.13 -0.23
C ARG A 355 17.37 7.66 -0.14
N LYS A 356 16.83 8.37 -1.13
CA LYS A 356 16.73 9.84 -1.14
C LYS A 356 15.37 10.35 -0.65
N SER A 357 14.52 9.45 -0.14
CA SER A 357 13.26 9.84 0.50
C SER A 357 13.50 10.77 1.69
N SER A 358 12.59 11.70 1.91
CA SER A 358 12.72 12.74 2.93
C SER A 358 11.36 13.31 3.33
N GLY A 359 11.34 14.16 4.35
CA GLY A 359 10.13 14.75 4.92
C GLY A 359 9.38 13.78 5.84
N GLY A 360 8.33 14.28 6.47
CA GLY A 360 7.38 13.50 7.26
C GLY A 360 5.99 13.46 6.60
N VAL A 361 5.10 12.68 7.21
CA VAL A 361 3.73 12.43 6.72
C VAL A 361 2.92 13.73 6.57
N PHE A 362 3.19 14.75 7.38
CA PHE A 362 2.48 16.04 7.38
C PHE A 362 3.27 17.19 6.73
N SER A 363 4.43 16.93 6.12
CA SER A 363 5.31 17.99 5.60
C SER A 363 4.73 18.80 4.45
N HIS A 364 3.67 18.31 3.80
CA HIS A 364 3.04 18.97 2.65
C HIS A 364 1.66 19.54 2.99
N ILE A 365 1.37 19.82 4.26
CA ILE A 365 0.14 20.51 4.67
C ILE A 365 0.35 22.03 4.62
N TYR A 366 -0.29 22.67 3.65
CA TYR A 366 -0.28 24.11 3.41
C TYR A 366 -1.58 24.72 3.95
N LEU A 367 -1.72 24.69 5.27
CA LEU A 367 -2.74 25.40 6.04
C LEU A 367 -2.05 26.44 6.93
N ASP A 368 -2.82 27.21 7.70
CA ASP A 368 -2.26 28.12 8.70
C ASP A 368 -1.24 27.40 9.60
N THR A 369 -0.11 28.06 9.88
CA THR A 369 1.02 27.46 10.62
C THR A 369 0.59 26.84 11.95
N GLU A 370 -0.31 27.50 12.67
CA GLU A 370 -0.86 27.00 13.93
C GLU A 370 -1.60 25.66 13.75
N VAL A 371 -2.31 25.48 12.63
CA VAL A 371 -3.01 24.22 12.33
C VAL A 371 -2.00 23.10 12.08
N GLY A 372 -0.97 23.36 11.27
CA GLY A 372 0.10 22.40 11.01
C GLY A 372 0.82 21.97 12.28
N GLU A 373 1.18 22.93 13.13
CA GLU A 373 1.81 22.65 14.43
C GLU A 373 0.89 21.82 15.34
N ARG A 374 -0.41 22.10 15.39
CA ARG A 374 -1.37 21.31 16.18
C ARG A 374 -1.48 19.87 15.67
N ILE A 375 -1.44 19.65 14.36
CA ILE A 375 -1.43 18.30 13.76
C ILE A 375 -0.19 17.54 14.24
N GLU A 376 1.00 18.13 14.09
CA GLU A 376 2.25 17.51 14.51
C GLU A 376 2.27 17.21 16.02
N GLN A 377 1.83 18.17 16.85
CA GLN A 377 1.76 17.96 18.30
C GLN A 377 0.78 16.85 18.70
N THR A 378 -0.28 16.65 17.92
CA THR A 378 -1.30 15.63 18.21
C THR A 378 -0.83 14.23 17.81
N PHE A 379 -0.12 14.11 16.69
CA PHE A 379 0.15 12.81 16.07
C PHE A 379 1.60 12.36 16.09
N ALA A 380 2.57 13.26 16.31
CA ALA A 380 4.00 12.98 16.26
C ALA A 380 4.72 13.08 17.62
N ARG A 381 3.99 13.29 18.72
CA ARG A 381 4.57 13.33 20.08
C ARG A 381 4.63 11.97 20.76
#